data_AF-A0A8T7LG30-F1
#
_entry.id   AF-A0A8T7LG30-F1
#
_cell.length_a   1.000
_cell.length_b   1.000
_cell.length_c   1.000
_cell.angle_alpha   90.00
_cell.angle_beta   90.00
_cell.angle_gamma   90.00
#
_symmetry.space_group_name_H-M   'P 1'
#
loop_
_entity.id
_entity.type
_entity.pdbx_description
1 polymer ?
#
loop_
_entity_poly.entity_id
_entity_poly.type
_entity_poly.pdbx_seq_one_letter_code
_entity_poly.pdbx_strand_id
1 'polypeptide(L)'
;QKAALFPGCTFVLGFDTAVRLIDPRYYGSETKRDAALTDIAAHGCSFLVAGRLKDGVFRTLADLELPPGLATMFRELPERLFRVDLSSSAIRSAYATA
;
A
#
# COMPACT_ATOMS: atom_id res chain seq x y z
N GLN A 1 12.50 -4.14 -9.12
CA GLN A 1 13.09 -2.99 -9.87
C GLN A 1 13.26 -1.72 -9.03
N LYS A 2 12.25 -1.20 -8.29
CA LYS A 2 12.45 -0.01 -7.41
C LYS A 2 13.25 -0.32 -6.12
N ALA A 3 13.02 -1.47 -5.48
CA ALA A 3 13.72 -1.84 -4.24
C ALA A 3 15.25 -1.90 -4.41
N ALA A 4 15.73 -2.44 -5.54
CA ALA A 4 17.15 -2.44 -5.89
C ALA A 4 17.74 -1.03 -6.09
N LEU A 5 16.92 -0.06 -6.52
CA LEU A 5 17.34 1.34 -6.70
C LEU A 5 17.27 2.14 -5.40
N PHE A 6 16.45 1.72 -4.44
CA PHE A 6 16.22 2.42 -3.17
C PHE A 6 16.24 1.44 -1.98
N PRO A 7 17.40 0.89 -1.61
CA PRO A 7 17.52 -0.01 -0.46
C PRO A 7 17.06 0.67 0.84
N GLY A 8 16.40 -0.08 1.73
CA GLY A 8 15.89 0.44 3.00
C GLY A 8 14.67 1.36 2.89
N CYS A 9 14.15 1.61 1.69
CA CYS A 9 13.06 2.55 1.47
C CYS A 9 11.72 1.99 1.97
N THR A 10 10.85 2.90 2.42
CA THR A 10 9.44 2.58 2.70
C THR A 10 8.57 3.09 1.55
N PHE A 11 7.92 2.18 0.84
CA PHE A 11 6.99 2.52 -0.24
C PHE A 11 5.59 2.75 0.32
N VAL A 12 5.04 3.95 0.08
CA VAL A 12 3.66 4.29 0.46
C VAL A 12 2.71 3.85 -0.64
N LEU A 13 1.71 3.05 -0.28
CA LEU A 13 0.73 2.47 -1.20
C LEU A 13 -0.69 2.77 -0.73
N GLY A 14 -1.61 2.96 -1.67
CA GLY A 14 -3.05 2.88 -1.36
C GLY A 14 -3.53 1.43 -1.25
N PHE A 15 -4.64 1.22 -0.54
CA PHE A 15 -5.24 -0.10 -0.30
C PHE A 15 -5.35 -0.97 -1.56
N ASP A 16 -5.90 -0.46 -2.67
CA ASP A 16 -6.05 -1.26 -3.91
C ASP A 16 -4.71 -1.69 -4.50
N THR A 17 -3.67 -0.88 -4.32
CA THR A 17 -2.32 -1.24 -4.80
C THR A 17 -1.72 -2.32 -3.91
N ALA A 18 -1.95 -2.27 -2.60
CA ALA A 18 -1.53 -3.31 -1.68
C ALA A 18 -2.24 -4.64 -1.98
N VAL A 19 -3.56 -4.63 -2.26
CA VAL A 19 -4.31 -5.83 -2.72
C VAL A 19 -3.66 -6.45 -3.94
N ARG A 20 -3.33 -5.63 -4.96
CA ARG A 20 -2.70 -6.13 -6.19
C ARG A 20 -1.29 -6.66 -5.96
N LEU A 21 -0.54 -6.06 -5.04
CA LEU A 21 0.83 -6.45 -4.72
C LEU A 21 0.89 -7.86 -4.12
N ILE A 22 -0.12 -8.26 -3.34
CA ILE A 22 -0.16 -9.58 -2.69
C ILE A 22 -0.93 -10.64 -3.48
N ASP A 23 -1.54 -10.26 -4.60
CA ASP A 23 -2.37 -11.13 -5.43
C ASP A 23 -1.50 -11.88 -6.46
N PRO A 24 -1.40 -13.23 -6.38
CA PRO A 24 -0.60 -14.05 -7.28
C PRO A 24 -0.89 -13.86 -8.77
N ARG A 25 -2.11 -13.41 -9.13
CA ARG A 25 -2.49 -13.21 -10.54
C ARG A 25 -1.60 -12.19 -11.25
N TYR A 26 -0.96 -11.28 -10.52
CA TYR A 26 -0.02 -10.30 -11.06
C TYR A 26 1.41 -10.83 -11.24
N TYR A 27 1.69 -12.04 -10.76
CA TYR A 27 3.01 -12.68 -10.79
C TYR A 27 3.01 -14.00 -11.58
N GLY A 28 1.83 -14.55 -11.88
CA GLY A 28 1.63 -15.80 -12.59
C GLY A 28 1.64 -17.05 -11.71
N SER A 29 2.09 -16.95 -10.46
CA SER A 29 1.94 -17.98 -9.42
C SER A 29 2.21 -17.43 -8.02
N GLU A 30 1.78 -18.14 -6.99
CA GLU A 30 2.09 -17.82 -5.58
C GLU A 30 3.60 -17.81 -5.32
N THR A 31 4.31 -18.82 -5.81
CA THR A 31 5.77 -18.92 -5.67
C THR A 31 6.50 -17.71 -6.27
N LYS A 32 6.05 -17.20 -7.42
CA LYS A 32 6.65 -16.03 -8.07
C LYS A 32 6.36 -14.74 -7.30
N ARG A 33 5.15 -14.60 -6.74
CA ARG A 33 4.81 -13.49 -5.84
C ARG A 33 5.70 -13.52 -4.60
N ASP A 34 5.80 -14.66 -3.93
CA ASP A 34 6.54 -14.80 -2.68
C ASP A 34 8.03 -14.55 -2.90
N ALA A 35 8.59 -15.04 -4.00
CA ALA A 35 9.96 -14.73 -4.41
C ALA A 35 10.16 -13.23 -4.64
N ALA A 36 9.22 -12.55 -5.31
CA ALA A 36 9.30 -11.12 -5.55
C ALA A 36 9.20 -10.28 -4.25
N LEU A 37 8.32 -10.67 -3.33
CA LEU A 37 8.20 -9.99 -2.03
C LEU A 37 9.42 -10.26 -1.14
N THR A 38 9.98 -11.47 -1.19
CA THR A 38 11.23 -11.82 -0.50
C THR A 38 12.42 -11.03 -1.03
N ASP A 39 12.52 -10.82 -2.35
CA ASP A 39 13.55 -9.98 -2.95
C ASP A 39 13.47 -8.53 -2.46
N ILE A 40 12.25 -7.99 -2.38
CA ILE A 40 12.02 -6.65 -1.80
C ILE A 40 12.42 -6.61 -0.32
N ALA A 41 12.11 -7.67 0.44
CA ALA A 41 12.51 -7.82 1.84
C ALA A 41 14.03 -7.85 2.01
N ALA A 42 14.74 -8.56 1.14
CA ALA A 42 16.19 -8.68 1.15
C ALA A 42 16.88 -7.33 0.91
N HIS A 43 16.22 -6.41 0.20
CA HIS A 43 16.65 -5.02 0.07
C HIS A 43 16.30 -4.13 1.27
N GLY A 44 15.77 -4.70 2.35
CA GLY A 44 15.36 -3.96 3.57
C GLY A 44 14.17 -3.02 3.34
N CYS A 45 13.44 -3.18 2.24
CA CYS A 45 12.32 -2.32 1.92
C CYS A 45 11.06 -2.71 2.71
N SER A 46 10.19 -1.74 2.96
CA SER A 46 8.90 -1.96 3.63
C SER A 46 7.77 -1.21 2.93
N PHE A 47 6.54 -1.51 3.31
CA PHE A 47 5.33 -0.90 2.77
C PHE A 47 4.53 -0.19 3.86
N LEU A 48 4.06 1.01 3.54
CA LEU A 48 3.12 1.75 4.35
C LEU A 48 1.80 1.86 3.59
N VAL A 49 0.73 1.26 4.11
CA VAL A 49 -0.54 1.09 3.39
C VAL A 49 -1.57 2.08 3.92
N ALA A 50 -1.96 3.02 3.06
CA ALA A 50 -3.07 3.93 3.30
C ALA A 50 -4.41 3.24 3.01
N GLY A 51 -5.30 3.24 4.00
CA GLY A 51 -6.64 2.69 3.87
C GLY A 51 -7.51 3.44 2.86
N ARG A 52 -8.63 2.83 2.47
CA ARG A 52 -9.57 3.38 1.50
C ARG A 52 -11.02 3.20 1.96
N LEU A 53 -11.82 4.25 1.86
CA LEU A 53 -13.27 4.14 1.96
C LEU A 53 -13.82 3.55 0.65
N LYS A 54 -14.50 2.41 0.75
CA LYS A 54 -15.18 1.76 -0.38
C LYS A 54 -16.50 1.17 0.09
N ASP A 55 -17.58 1.50 -0.63
CA ASP A 55 -18.94 1.03 -0.32
C ASP A 55 -19.37 1.28 1.13
N GLY A 56 -18.95 2.43 1.70
CA GLY A 56 -19.25 2.82 3.08
C GLY A 56 -18.38 2.14 4.15
N VAL A 57 -17.48 1.24 3.77
CA VAL A 57 -16.57 0.54 4.69
C VAL A 57 -15.15 1.04 4.48
N PHE A 58 -14.48 1.45 5.56
CA PHE A 58 -13.07 1.82 5.51
C PHE A 58 -12.21 0.56 5.56
N ARG A 59 -11.49 0.29 4.48
CA ARG A 59 -10.60 -0.88 4.32
C ARG A 59 -9.17 -0.50 4.65
N THR A 60 -8.51 -1.34 5.43
CA THR A 60 -7.18 -1.11 6.03
C THR A 60 -6.25 -2.29 5.76
N LEU A 61 -4.99 -2.19 6.20
CA LEU A 61 -4.06 -3.32 6.11
C LEU A 61 -4.61 -4.58 6.81
N ALA A 62 -5.42 -4.43 7.88
CA ALA A 62 -6.02 -5.54 8.61
C ALA A 62 -7.03 -6.35 7.77
N ASP A 63 -7.56 -5.79 6.68
CA ASP A 63 -8.44 -6.48 5.73
C ASP A 63 -7.67 -7.33 4.69
N LEU A 64 -6.33 -7.34 4.72
CA LEU A 64 -5.50 -8.09 3.76
C LEU A 64 -5.02 -9.41 4.34
N GLU A 65 -5.17 -10.48 3.56
CA GLU A 65 -4.57 -11.78 3.85
C GLU A 65 -3.10 -11.79 3.40
N LEU A 66 -2.20 -11.46 4.33
CA LEU A 66 -0.76 -11.42 4.06
C LEU A 66 -0.12 -12.82 4.22
N PRO A 67 0.82 -13.21 3.33
CA PRO A 67 1.55 -14.45 3.50
C PRO A 67 2.37 -14.47 4.82
N PRO A 68 2.46 -15.62 5.51
CA PRO A 68 3.30 -15.78 6.70
C PRO A 68 4.75 -15.36 6.43
N GLY A 69 5.34 -14.57 7.32
CA GLY A 69 6.73 -14.08 7.22
C GLY A 69 6.91 -12.76 6.46
N LEU A 70 5.97 -12.37 5.60
CA LEU A 70 6.03 -11.09 4.88
C LEU A 70 5.23 -9.98 5.58
N ALA A 71 4.34 -10.33 6.51
CA ALA A 71 3.50 -9.38 7.24
C ALA A 71 4.31 -8.28 7.97
N THR A 72 5.52 -8.59 8.45
CA THR A 72 6.40 -7.64 9.15
C THR A 72 6.88 -6.49 8.27
N MET A 73 6.83 -6.66 6.94
CA MET A 73 7.19 -5.62 5.98
C MET A 73 6.06 -4.61 5.77
N PHE A 74 4.83 -4.91 6.21
CA PHE A 74 3.67 -4.05 6.00
C PHE A 74 3.31 -3.33 7.29
N ARG A 75 3.09 -2.03 7.16
CA ARG A 75 2.56 -1.18 8.23
C ARG A 75 1.34 -0.45 7.72
N GLU A 76 0.33 -0.34 8.56
CA GLU A 76 -0.84 0.47 8.26
C GLU A 76 -0.49 1.94 8.45
N LEU A 77 -0.98 2.80 7.56
CA LEU A 77 -1.09 4.22 7.82
C LEU A 77 -2.45 4.48 8.48
N PRO A 78 -2.49 4.79 9.78
CA PRO A 78 -3.74 4.87 10.53
C PRO A 78 -4.72 5.87 9.91
N GLU A 79 -6.00 5.52 9.86
CA GLU A 79 -7.07 6.37 9.33
C GLU A 79 -7.00 7.79 9.91
N ARG A 80 -6.85 7.93 11.24
CA ARG A 80 -6.77 9.24 11.92
C ARG A 80 -5.64 10.16 11.43
N LEU A 81 -4.58 9.62 10.83
CA LEU A 81 -3.43 10.38 10.34
C LEU A 81 -3.52 10.69 8.84
N PHE A 82 -4.33 9.93 8.10
CA PHE A 82 -4.40 10.02 6.63
C PHE A 82 -5.75 10.49 6.11
N ARG A 83 -6.84 10.22 6.83
CA ARG A 83 -8.18 10.61 6.41
C ARG A 83 -8.31 12.12 6.50
N VAL A 84 -8.11 12.74 5.36
CA VAL A 84 -8.45 14.13 5.09
C VAL A 84 -9.64 14.07 4.15
N ASP A 85 -10.84 14.41 4.65
CA ASP A 85 -12.08 14.47 3.87
C ASP A 85 -12.09 15.71 2.94
N LEU A 86 -11.00 15.94 2.20
CA LEU A 86 -10.86 17.00 1.20
C LEU A 86 -10.70 16.38 -0.18
N SER A 87 -11.67 16.62 -1.06
CA SER A 87 -11.55 16.23 -2.46
C SER A 87 -10.65 17.21 -3.23
N SER A 88 -9.96 16.73 -4.26
CA SER A 88 -9.18 17.62 -5.15
C SER A 88 -10.06 18.69 -5.81
N SER A 89 -11.36 18.42 -6.00
CA SER A 89 -12.33 19.42 -6.47
C SER A 89 -12.59 20.50 -5.43
N ALA A 90 -12.76 20.14 -4.16
CA ALA A 90 -12.91 21.10 -3.06
C ALA A 90 -11.63 21.95 -2.90
N ILE A 91 -10.45 21.34 -3.01
CA ILE A 91 -9.17 22.05 -2.97
C ILE A 91 -9.06 23.04 -4.15
N ARG A 92 -9.33 22.61 -5.38
CA ARG A 92 -9.31 23.51 -6.55
C ARG A 92 -10.32 24.65 -6.41
N SER A 93 -11.51 24.39 -5.89
CA SER A 93 -12.52 25.42 -5.65
C SER A 93 -12.03 26.47 -4.63
N ALA A 94 -11.29 26.06 -3.59
CA ALA A 94 -10.78 26.97 -2.57
C ALA A 94 -9.64 27.87 -3.07
N TYR A 95 -8.84 27.40 -4.04
CA TYR A 95 -7.77 28.19 -4.65
C TYR A 95 -8.22 29.02 -5.87
N ALA A 96 -9.40 28.77 -6.43
CA ALA A 96 -9.94 29.53 -7.56
C ALA A 96 -10.63 30.84 -7.14
N THR A 97 -10.89 31.03 -5.85
CA THR A 97 -11.53 32.22 -5.26
C THR A 97 -10.55 33.16 -4.55
N ALA A 98 -9.23 32.91 -4.66
CA ALA A 98 -8.15 33.79 -4.22
C ALA A 98 -7.55 34.54 -5.41
#